data_AF-A0A524E439-F1
#
_entry.id   AF-A0A524E439-F1
#
_cell.length_a   1.000
_cell.length_b   1.000
_cell.length_c   1.000
_cell.angle_alpha   90.00
_cell.angle_beta   90.00
_cell.angle_gamma   90.00
#
_symmetry.space_group_name_H-M   'P 1'
#
loop_
_entity.id
_entity.type
_entity.pdbx_description
1 polymer ?
#
loop_
_entity_poly.entity_id
_entity_poly.type
_entity_poly.pdbx_seq_one_letter_code
_entity_poly.pdbx_strand_id
1 'polypeptide(L)'
;MNWTEWLSPLNPEGRDAKTLAEVEMVMTRIPGDRGNLVKFGLGAKSWLLSQIEDDNDALAWMPPEGGRSASEIVDHVTLVVSVVATAVADEMGIRLGEQTRIDDTDDRYERVKMELDEAYNLFVALVSRLKEDDLHKTVALPPPSRVREGTVERVLRIMMGYHTVHHAGQVAMTLRRAKEDLAGE
;
A
#
# COMPACT_ATOMS: atom_id res chain seq x y z
N MET A 1 -8.00 -22.47 11.90
CA MET A 1 -7.61 -21.17 12.47
C MET A 1 -8.44 -20.12 11.74
N ASN A 2 -9.22 -19.31 12.46
CA ASN A 2 -10.29 -18.48 11.91
C ASN A 2 -9.80 -17.06 11.61
N TRP A 3 -10.01 -16.57 10.40
CA TRP A 3 -9.47 -15.32 9.88
C TRP A 3 -9.96 -14.07 10.63
N THR A 4 -11.10 -14.16 11.31
CA THR A 4 -11.60 -13.11 12.22
C THR A 4 -10.62 -12.81 13.36
N GLU A 5 -9.78 -13.78 13.76
CA GLU A 5 -8.81 -13.62 14.84
C GLU A 5 -7.59 -12.76 14.42
N TRP A 6 -7.28 -12.68 13.12
CA TRP A 6 -6.21 -11.81 12.59
C TRP A 6 -6.64 -10.34 12.44
N LEU A 7 -7.94 -10.09 12.24
CA LEU A 7 -8.51 -8.75 12.15
C LEU A 7 -8.94 -8.20 13.51
N SER A 8 -9.04 -9.04 14.55
CA SER A 8 -9.49 -8.63 15.88
C SER A 8 -8.61 -7.57 16.56
N PRO A 9 -7.29 -7.48 16.35
CA PRO A 9 -6.49 -6.36 16.84
C PRO A 9 -6.68 -5.06 16.05
N LEU A 10 -7.31 -5.11 14.87
CA LEU A 10 -7.52 -3.96 13.98
C LEU A 10 -8.85 -3.23 14.24
N ASN A 11 -9.59 -3.61 15.28
CA ASN A 11 -10.83 -2.93 15.64
C ASN A 11 -11.07 -2.91 17.16
N PRO A 12 -10.48 -1.96 17.90
CA PRO A 12 -11.02 -1.61 19.21
C PRO A 12 -12.26 -0.74 19.02
N GLU A 13 -12.17 0.37 18.27
CA GLU A 13 -13.26 1.34 18.16
C GLU A 13 -13.19 2.11 16.83
N GLY A 14 -13.97 1.67 15.83
CA GLY A 14 -14.56 2.57 14.83
C GLY A 14 -13.69 3.07 13.67
N ARG A 15 -12.91 2.23 12.98
CA ARG A 15 -12.23 2.65 11.73
C ARG A 15 -12.67 1.86 10.48
N ASP A 16 -13.35 2.63 9.63
CA ASP A 16 -13.71 2.48 8.22
C ASP A 16 -14.36 1.16 7.76
N ALA A 17 -15.68 1.07 7.98
CA ALA A 17 -16.56 0.05 7.40
C ALA A 17 -16.44 -0.07 5.85
N LYS A 18 -15.93 0.97 5.18
CA LYS A 18 -15.70 0.99 3.74
C LYS A 18 -14.54 0.08 3.31
N THR A 19 -13.45 0.04 4.07
CA THR A 19 -12.29 -0.83 3.80
C THR A 19 -12.67 -2.31 3.96
N LEU A 20 -13.48 -2.64 4.99
CA LEU A 20 -13.97 -4.01 5.18
C LEU A 20 -14.95 -4.44 4.08
N ALA A 21 -15.85 -3.55 3.66
CA ALA A 21 -16.78 -3.82 2.55
C ALA A 21 -16.07 -3.97 1.20
N GLU A 22 -15.02 -3.17 0.93
CA GLU A 22 -14.18 -3.30 -0.27
C GLU A 22 -13.42 -4.63 -0.26
N VAL A 23 -12.82 -5.01 0.87
CA VAL A 23 -12.16 -6.32 1.03
C VAL A 23 -13.15 -7.46 0.81
N GLU A 24 -14.33 -7.42 1.43
CA GLU A 24 -15.37 -8.44 1.31
C GLU A 24 -15.94 -8.57 -0.11
N MET A 25 -16.11 -7.44 -0.82
CA MET A 25 -16.52 -7.40 -2.23
C MET A 25 -15.46 -7.99 -3.17
N VAL A 26 -14.17 -7.77 -2.89
CA VAL A 26 -13.06 -8.39 -3.62
C VAL A 26 -13.01 -9.90 -3.31
N MET A 27 -13.20 -10.31 -2.05
CA MET A 27 -13.12 -11.71 -1.61
C MET A 27 -14.12 -12.63 -2.33
N THR A 28 -15.29 -12.13 -2.70
CA THR A 28 -16.31 -12.90 -3.41
C THR A 28 -16.10 -12.95 -4.93
N ARG A 29 -15.27 -12.04 -5.48
CA ARG A 29 -15.10 -11.85 -6.93
C ARG A 29 -13.77 -12.35 -7.48
N ILE A 30 -12.72 -12.45 -6.66
CA ILE A 30 -11.39 -12.91 -7.08
C ILE A 30 -11.02 -14.19 -6.31
N PRO A 31 -11.33 -15.38 -6.84
CA PRO A 31 -10.96 -16.64 -6.19
C PRO A 31 -9.45 -16.92 -6.31
N GLY A 32 -8.98 -17.92 -5.57
CA GLY A 32 -7.65 -18.49 -5.75
C GLY A 32 -6.50 -17.61 -5.25
N ASP A 33 -5.32 -17.81 -5.85
CA ASP A 33 -4.09 -17.14 -5.41
C ASP A 33 -4.10 -15.64 -5.71
N ARG A 34 -4.84 -15.23 -6.74
CA ARG A 34 -5.13 -13.80 -6.99
C ARG A 34 -5.87 -13.16 -5.82
N GLY A 35 -6.88 -13.84 -5.27
CA GLY A 35 -7.60 -13.36 -4.09
C GLY A 35 -6.69 -13.25 -2.86
N ASN A 36 -5.83 -14.24 -2.64
CA ASN A 36 -4.85 -14.24 -1.55
C ASN A 36 -3.83 -13.10 -1.71
N LEU A 37 -3.41 -12.81 -2.93
CA LEU A 37 -2.50 -11.72 -3.24
C LEU A 37 -3.11 -10.36 -2.93
N VAL A 38 -4.36 -10.12 -3.33
CA VAL A 38 -5.06 -8.87 -3.01
C VAL A 38 -5.21 -8.70 -1.51
N LYS A 39 -5.64 -9.73 -0.78
CA LYS A 39 -5.77 -9.68 0.69
C LYS A 39 -4.46 -9.30 1.36
N PHE A 40 -3.37 -9.91 0.92
CA PHE A 40 -2.05 -9.62 1.48
C PHE A 40 -1.64 -8.16 1.24
N GLY A 41 -1.82 -7.66 0.02
CA GLY A 41 -1.52 -6.26 -0.31
C GLY A 41 -2.40 -5.27 0.46
N LEU A 42 -3.72 -5.48 0.49
CA LEU A 42 -4.65 -4.61 1.23
C LEU A 42 -4.40 -4.64 2.74
N GLY A 43 -4.05 -5.80 3.31
CA GLY A 43 -3.64 -5.88 4.71
C GLY A 43 -2.37 -5.06 5.00
N ALA A 44 -1.40 -5.08 4.09
CA ALA A 44 -0.22 -4.22 4.20
C ALA A 44 -0.55 -2.73 4.10
N LYS A 45 -1.45 -2.34 3.17
CA LYS A 45 -1.98 -0.96 3.08
C LYS A 45 -2.62 -0.52 4.39
N SER A 46 -3.54 -1.31 4.92
CA SER A 46 -4.23 -1.02 6.19
C SER A 46 -3.24 -0.89 7.35
N TRP A 47 -2.21 -1.74 7.39
CA TRP A 47 -1.17 -1.65 8.40
C TRP A 47 -0.34 -0.37 8.29
N LEU A 48 -0.04 0.11 7.07
CA LEU A 48 0.62 1.40 6.86
C LEU A 48 -0.26 2.56 7.33
N LEU A 49 -1.53 2.57 6.93
CA LEU A 49 -2.50 3.61 7.31
C LEU A 49 -2.70 3.68 8.83
N SER A 50 -2.70 2.54 9.53
CA SER A 50 -2.81 2.54 10.98
C SER A 50 -1.60 3.12 11.71
N GLN A 51 -0.49 3.38 11.02
CA GLN A 51 0.66 4.07 11.64
C GLN A 51 0.49 5.59 11.60
N ILE A 52 -0.20 6.13 10.60
CA ILE A 52 -0.28 7.57 10.31
C ILE A 52 -1.54 8.24 10.88
N GLU A 53 -2.21 7.62 11.84
CA GLU A 53 -3.53 8.05 12.35
C GLU A 53 -3.61 9.56 12.64
N ASP A 54 -4.31 10.27 11.75
CA ASP A 54 -4.74 11.69 11.82
C ASP A 54 -3.87 12.61 12.69
N ASP A 55 -2.57 12.62 12.39
CA ASP A 55 -1.59 13.45 13.09
C ASP A 55 -0.83 14.30 12.07
N ASN A 56 -1.53 15.33 11.58
CA ASN A 56 -1.04 16.21 10.52
C ASN A 56 0.27 16.91 10.88
N ASP A 57 0.48 17.23 12.16
CA ASP A 57 1.72 17.87 12.64
C ASP A 57 2.89 16.89 12.60
N ALA A 58 2.72 15.67 13.12
CA ALA A 58 3.75 14.64 13.04
C ALA A 58 4.05 14.20 11.59
N LEU A 59 3.06 14.24 10.69
CA LEU A 59 3.24 13.98 9.27
C LEU A 59 3.97 15.10 8.52
N ALA A 60 3.87 16.34 9.00
CA ALA A 60 4.57 17.50 8.47
C ALA A 60 5.98 17.68 9.02
N TRP A 61 6.28 17.05 10.16
CA TRP A 61 7.59 17.11 10.82
C TRP A 61 8.71 16.55 9.92
N MET A 62 9.83 17.26 9.90
CA MET A 62 11.04 16.89 9.18
C MET A 62 12.16 16.54 10.18
N PRO A 63 12.87 15.41 10.00
CA PRO A 63 13.98 15.05 10.87
C PRO A 63 15.10 16.11 10.86
N PRO A 64 15.51 16.66 12.03
CA PRO A 64 16.53 17.70 12.10
C PRO A 64 17.92 17.21 11.68
N GLU A 65 18.21 15.93 11.86
CA GLU A 65 19.44 15.27 11.42
C GLU A 65 19.50 15.01 9.90
N GLY A 66 18.43 15.34 9.17
CA GLY A 66 18.23 14.97 7.77
C GLY A 66 17.69 13.56 7.62
N GLY A 67 16.92 13.33 6.55
CA GLY A 67 16.21 12.08 6.33
C GLY A 67 14.91 12.30 5.57
N ARG A 68 14.08 11.27 5.51
CA ARG A 68 12.72 11.37 4.97
C ARG A 68 11.72 11.57 6.11
N SER A 69 10.75 12.45 5.92
CA SER A 69 9.57 12.53 6.79
C SER A 69 8.68 11.29 6.64
N ALA A 70 7.73 11.13 7.57
CA ALA A 70 6.74 10.07 7.47
C ALA A 70 5.91 10.19 6.17
N SER A 71 5.52 11.41 5.78
CA SER A 71 4.79 11.63 4.53
C SER A 71 5.62 11.25 3.30
N GLU A 72 6.89 11.65 3.23
CA GLU A 72 7.78 11.26 2.12
C GLU A 72 8.01 9.75 2.01
N ILE A 73 7.96 9.02 3.14
CA ILE A 73 8.03 7.55 3.13
C ILE A 73 6.75 6.95 2.56
N VAL A 74 5.56 7.49 2.90
CA VAL A 74 4.30 7.00 2.34
C VAL A 74 4.20 7.33 0.85
N ASP A 75 4.56 8.54 0.44
CA ASP A 75 4.58 8.96 -0.98
C ASP A 75 5.48 8.02 -1.81
N HIS A 76 6.63 7.62 -1.25
CA HIS A 76 7.50 6.62 -1.86
C HIS A 76 6.80 5.27 -2.05
N VAL A 77 6.07 4.79 -1.04
CA VAL A 77 5.30 3.54 -1.14
C VAL A 77 4.22 3.66 -2.22
N THR A 78 3.43 4.73 -2.18
CA THR A 78 2.37 5.03 -3.16
C THR A 78 2.93 4.98 -4.59
N LEU A 79 4.04 5.69 -4.84
CA LEU A 79 4.69 5.71 -6.15
C LEU A 79 5.14 4.31 -6.58
N VAL A 80 5.80 3.56 -5.70
CA VAL A 80 6.29 2.21 -6.02
C VAL A 80 5.14 1.27 -6.36
N VAL A 81 4.05 1.31 -5.59
CA VAL A 81 2.84 0.50 -5.84
C VAL A 81 2.28 0.81 -7.23
N SER A 82 2.07 2.09 -7.56
CA SER A 82 1.56 2.49 -8.88
C SER A 82 2.49 2.07 -10.02
N VAL A 83 3.79 2.34 -9.90
CA VAL A 83 4.77 2.04 -10.95
C VAL A 83 4.87 0.54 -11.20
N VAL A 84 4.93 -0.29 -10.14
CA VAL A 84 5.03 -1.74 -10.29
C VAL A 84 3.73 -2.30 -10.85
N ALA A 85 2.56 -1.80 -10.43
CA ALA A 85 1.28 -2.24 -10.97
C ALA A 85 1.19 -1.95 -12.48
N THR A 86 1.54 -0.73 -12.90
CA THR A 86 1.55 -0.36 -14.32
C THR A 86 2.59 -1.15 -15.11
N ALA A 87 3.81 -1.32 -14.61
CA ALA A 87 4.85 -2.07 -15.31
C ALA A 87 4.45 -3.55 -15.52
N VAL A 88 3.88 -4.20 -14.49
CA VAL A 88 3.37 -5.57 -14.63
C VAL A 88 2.18 -5.62 -15.59
N ALA A 89 1.30 -4.61 -15.58
CA ALA A 89 0.19 -4.54 -16.51
C ALA A 89 0.67 -4.44 -17.97
N ASP A 90 1.65 -3.59 -18.25
CA ASP A 90 2.23 -3.41 -19.58
C ASP A 90 2.86 -4.70 -20.10
N GLU A 91 3.67 -5.38 -19.27
CA GLU A 91 4.28 -6.68 -19.60
C GLU A 91 3.23 -7.76 -19.89
N MET A 92 2.08 -7.70 -19.19
CA MET A 92 0.98 -8.65 -19.39
C MET A 92 -0.01 -8.22 -20.49
N GLY A 93 0.20 -7.07 -21.14
CA GLY A 93 -0.72 -6.52 -22.14
C GLY A 93 -2.09 -6.12 -21.56
N ILE A 94 -2.13 -5.76 -20.29
CA ILE A 94 -3.34 -5.34 -19.56
C ILE A 94 -3.42 -3.82 -19.56
N ARG A 95 -4.54 -3.28 -20.05
CA ARG A 95 -4.82 -1.84 -19.94
C ARG A 95 -5.45 -1.51 -18.58
N LEU A 96 -4.75 -0.71 -17.78
CA LEU A 96 -5.29 -0.09 -16.57
C LEU A 96 -5.91 1.29 -16.88
N GLY A 97 -6.78 1.77 -15.98
CA GLY A 97 -7.31 3.12 -16.06
C GLY A 97 -6.28 4.16 -15.61
N GLU A 98 -6.51 5.43 -15.94
CA GLU A 98 -5.74 6.53 -15.40
C GLU A 98 -6.08 6.72 -13.91
N GLN A 99 -5.08 7.10 -13.10
CA GLN A 99 -5.33 7.47 -11.71
C GLN A 99 -6.09 8.79 -11.66
N THR A 100 -7.01 8.91 -10.72
CA THR A 100 -7.70 10.17 -10.49
C THR A 100 -6.69 11.19 -9.97
N ARG A 101 -6.66 12.39 -10.55
CA ARG A 101 -5.92 13.49 -9.94
C ARG A 101 -6.59 13.82 -8.60
N ILE A 102 -5.81 13.75 -7.53
CA ILE A 102 -6.26 14.19 -6.21
C ILE A 102 -6.01 15.69 -6.15
N ASP A 103 -7.08 16.46 -5.96
CA ASP A 103 -7.00 17.91 -5.80
C ASP A 103 -6.34 18.26 -4.46
N ASP A 104 -5.72 19.44 -4.38
CA ASP A 104 -5.03 19.90 -3.18
C ASP A 104 -6.03 19.99 -2.01
N THR A 105 -5.91 19.05 -1.07
CA THR A 105 -6.48 19.17 0.28
C THR A 105 -5.40 19.71 1.21
N ASP A 106 -5.80 20.63 2.08
CA ASP A 106 -4.95 21.17 3.14
C ASP A 106 -4.65 20.10 4.22
N ASP A 107 -5.49 19.07 4.31
CA ASP A 107 -5.31 17.93 5.20
C ASP A 107 -4.30 16.93 4.62
N ARG A 108 -3.13 16.84 5.27
CA ARG A 108 -2.03 16.00 4.81
C ARG A 108 -2.34 14.52 5.00
N TYR A 109 -3.00 14.13 6.08
CA TYR A 109 -3.43 12.75 6.30
C TYR A 109 -4.41 12.31 5.21
N GLU A 110 -5.45 13.11 4.93
CA GLU A 110 -6.42 12.77 3.89
C GLU A 110 -5.79 12.71 2.50
N ARG A 111 -4.86 13.63 2.17
CA ARG A 111 -4.11 13.56 0.90
C ARG A 111 -3.37 12.24 0.76
N VAL A 112 -2.53 11.92 1.75
CA VAL A 112 -1.70 10.71 1.76
C VAL A 112 -2.57 9.45 1.69
N LYS A 113 -3.68 9.42 2.44
CA LYS A 113 -4.64 8.32 2.42
C LYS A 113 -5.26 8.14 1.04
N MET A 114 -5.77 9.21 0.43
CA MET A 114 -6.40 9.17 -0.88
C MET A 114 -5.42 8.69 -1.96
N GLU A 115 -4.18 9.18 -1.93
CA GLU A 115 -3.15 8.79 -2.90
C GLU A 115 -2.78 7.31 -2.77
N LEU A 116 -2.60 6.83 -1.53
CA LEU A 116 -2.33 5.43 -1.26
C LEU A 116 -3.52 4.53 -1.65
N ASP A 117 -4.75 4.97 -1.39
CA ASP A 117 -5.98 4.28 -1.82
C ASP A 117 -6.02 4.14 -3.35
N GLU A 118 -5.73 5.20 -4.10
CA GLU A 118 -5.69 5.15 -5.58
C GLU A 118 -4.60 4.21 -6.11
N ALA A 119 -3.41 4.19 -5.49
CA ALA A 119 -2.34 3.28 -5.88
C ALA A 119 -2.74 1.80 -5.64
N TYR A 120 -3.37 1.51 -4.51
CA TYR A 120 -3.84 0.14 -4.24
C TYR A 120 -5.08 -0.24 -5.05
N ASN A 121 -5.90 0.73 -5.46
CA ASN A 121 -6.97 0.50 -6.42
C ASN A 121 -6.41 0.05 -7.78
N LEU A 122 -5.29 0.62 -8.26
CA LEU A 122 -4.59 0.13 -9.44
C LEU A 122 -4.10 -1.31 -9.26
N PHE A 123 -3.51 -1.64 -8.11
CA PHE A 123 -3.07 -3.00 -7.81
C PHE A 123 -4.24 -4.00 -7.84
N VAL A 124 -5.37 -3.69 -7.19
CA VAL A 124 -6.57 -4.54 -7.21
C VAL A 124 -7.11 -4.68 -8.64
N ALA A 125 -7.12 -3.58 -9.39
CA ALA A 125 -7.54 -3.54 -10.78
C ALA A 125 -6.66 -4.40 -11.70
N LEU A 126 -5.35 -4.44 -11.47
CA LEU A 126 -4.41 -5.34 -12.13
C LEU A 126 -4.75 -6.80 -11.79
N VAL A 127 -4.78 -7.15 -10.50
CA VAL A 127 -4.94 -8.55 -10.08
C VAL A 127 -6.30 -9.11 -10.51
N SER A 128 -7.34 -8.29 -10.55
CA SER A 128 -8.66 -8.66 -11.05
C SER A 128 -8.66 -9.06 -12.53
N ARG A 129 -7.73 -8.53 -13.32
CA ARG A 129 -7.61 -8.77 -14.78
C ARG A 129 -6.62 -9.87 -15.13
N LEU A 130 -5.70 -10.22 -14.23
CA LEU A 130 -4.80 -11.36 -14.40
C LEU A 130 -5.60 -12.68 -14.40
N LYS A 131 -5.18 -13.64 -15.19
CA LYS A 131 -5.59 -15.06 -15.06
C LYS A 131 -4.73 -15.74 -14.00
N GLU A 132 -5.17 -16.88 -13.45
CA GLU A 132 -4.34 -17.64 -12.50
C GLU A 132 -2.99 -18.02 -13.12
N ASP A 133 -2.97 -18.51 -14.36
CA ASP A 133 -1.72 -18.87 -15.06
C ASP A 133 -0.77 -17.67 -15.25
N ASP A 134 -1.28 -16.43 -15.27
CA ASP A 134 -0.44 -15.24 -15.40
C ASP A 134 0.41 -15.03 -14.14
N LEU A 135 -0.03 -15.50 -12.97
CA LEU A 135 0.72 -15.39 -11.71
C LEU A 135 2.07 -16.11 -11.76
N HIS A 136 2.17 -17.16 -12.57
CA HIS A 136 3.39 -17.96 -12.73
C HIS A 136 4.29 -17.47 -13.87
N LYS A 137 3.83 -16.52 -14.69
CA LYS A 137 4.68 -15.91 -15.72
C LYS A 137 5.78 -15.10 -15.08
N THR A 138 6.95 -15.13 -15.70
CA THR A 138 8.09 -14.33 -15.25
C THR A 138 8.00 -12.95 -15.88
N VAL A 139 8.21 -11.92 -15.06
CA VAL A 139 8.38 -10.53 -15.48
C VAL A 139 9.77 -10.07 -15.09
N ALA A 140 10.36 -9.22 -15.94
CA ALA A 140 11.57 -8.50 -15.63
C ALA A 140 11.21 -7.11 -15.11
N LEU A 141 11.76 -6.72 -13.96
CA LEU A 141 11.67 -5.33 -13.53
C LEU A 141 12.86 -4.56 -14.12
N PRO A 142 12.65 -3.33 -14.64
CA PRO A 142 13.73 -2.57 -15.24
C PRO A 142 14.86 -2.29 -14.22
N PRO A 143 16.12 -2.18 -14.66
CA PRO A 143 17.21 -1.69 -13.82
C PRO A 143 16.84 -0.32 -13.20
N PRO A 144 17.26 -0.03 -11.95
CA PRO A 144 18.23 -0.74 -11.12
C PRO A 144 17.63 -1.75 -10.13
N SER A 145 16.44 -2.32 -10.41
CA SER A 145 15.80 -3.28 -9.49
C SER A 145 16.74 -4.44 -9.12
N ARG A 146 16.88 -4.70 -7.81
CA ARG A 146 17.60 -5.88 -7.29
C ARG A 146 16.83 -7.18 -7.56
N VAL A 147 15.50 -7.10 -7.62
CA VAL A 147 14.66 -8.18 -8.12
C VAL A 147 14.64 -8.05 -9.64
N ARG A 148 15.62 -8.65 -10.31
CA ARG A 148 15.79 -8.53 -11.78
C ARG A 148 14.74 -9.31 -12.56
N GLU A 149 14.30 -10.43 -11.99
CA GLU A 149 13.29 -11.30 -12.57
C GLU A 149 12.54 -12.02 -11.44
N GLY A 150 11.28 -12.35 -11.70
CA GLY A 150 10.47 -13.13 -10.80
C GLY A 150 9.10 -13.41 -11.38
N THR A 151 8.39 -14.38 -10.81
CA THR A 151 7.00 -14.59 -11.18
C THR A 151 6.17 -13.36 -10.84
N VAL A 152 5.11 -13.08 -11.60
CA VAL A 152 4.17 -11.98 -11.34
C VAL A 152 3.71 -12.03 -9.88
N GLU A 153 3.33 -13.20 -9.38
CA GLU A 153 2.96 -13.37 -7.98
C GLU A 153 4.05 -12.91 -7.02
N ARG A 154 5.29 -13.38 -7.22
CA ARG A 154 6.41 -13.07 -6.33
C ARG A 154 6.70 -11.58 -6.32
N VAL A 155 6.73 -10.96 -7.50
CA VAL A 155 6.97 -9.51 -7.65
C VAL A 155 5.89 -8.72 -6.91
N LEU A 156 4.61 -9.05 -7.14
CA LEU A 156 3.50 -8.36 -6.50
C LEU A 156 3.46 -8.59 -4.98
N ARG A 157 3.76 -9.79 -4.47
CA ARG A 157 3.87 -10.03 -3.01
C ARG A 157 4.98 -9.18 -2.39
N ILE A 158 6.15 -9.11 -3.04
CA ILE A 158 7.27 -8.32 -2.53
C ILE A 158 6.89 -6.84 -2.50
N MET A 159 6.40 -6.29 -3.61
CA MET A 159 6.21 -4.85 -3.74
C MET A 159 4.95 -4.34 -3.06
N MET A 160 3.83 -5.07 -3.15
CA MET A 160 2.54 -4.59 -2.60
C MET A 160 2.33 -4.98 -1.14
N GLY A 161 3.13 -5.93 -0.64
CA GLY A 161 3.00 -6.44 0.72
C GLY A 161 4.24 -6.19 1.56
N TYR A 162 5.32 -6.95 1.31
CA TYR A 162 6.52 -6.90 2.16
C TYR A 162 7.20 -5.52 2.19
N HIS A 163 7.31 -4.86 1.03
CA HIS A 163 7.86 -3.52 0.90
C HIS A 163 7.03 -2.49 1.66
N THR A 164 5.70 -2.54 1.52
CA THR A 164 4.77 -1.69 2.28
C THR A 164 4.86 -1.93 3.79
N VAL A 165 4.87 -3.18 4.25
CA VAL A 165 5.00 -3.50 5.69
C VAL A 165 6.35 -3.01 6.24
N HIS A 166 7.43 -3.16 5.47
CA HIS A 166 8.73 -2.64 5.85
C HIS A 166 8.70 -1.13 6.06
N HIS A 167 8.09 -0.38 5.13
CA HIS A 167 7.97 1.08 5.26
C HIS A 167 6.97 1.50 6.33
N ALA A 168 5.92 0.73 6.62
CA ALA A 168 5.05 0.98 7.77
C ALA A 168 5.84 1.00 9.08
N GLY A 169 6.79 0.08 9.26
CA GLY A 169 7.70 0.11 10.41
C GLY A 169 8.55 1.38 10.46
N GLN A 170 9.07 1.84 9.31
CA GLN A 170 9.84 3.09 9.23
C GLN A 170 8.99 4.33 9.55
N VAL A 171 7.75 4.36 9.05
CA VAL A 171 6.78 5.43 9.34
C VAL A 171 6.46 5.47 10.83
N ALA A 172 6.16 4.34 11.45
CA ALA A 172 5.88 4.27 12.89
C ALA A 172 7.04 4.81 13.73
N MET A 173 8.28 4.44 13.38
CA MET A 173 9.47 4.96 14.05
C MET A 173 9.67 6.46 13.84
N THR A 174 9.39 6.96 12.63
CA THR A 174 9.55 8.38 12.27
C THR A 174 8.53 9.24 12.99
N LEU A 175 7.25 8.82 13.00
CA LEU A 175 6.18 9.52 13.71
C LEU A 175 6.38 9.51 15.22
N ARG A 176 6.91 8.42 15.77
CA ARG A 176 7.26 8.40 17.19
C ARG A 176 8.31 9.47 17.54
N ARG A 177 9.35 9.62 16.71
CA ARG A 177 10.36 10.68 16.90
C ARG A 177 9.75 12.07 16.77
N ALA A 178 8.93 12.28 15.73
CA ALA A 178 8.22 13.55 15.55
C ALA A 178 7.41 13.93 16.80
N LYS A 179 6.68 12.98 17.39
CA LYS A 179 5.92 13.18 18.62
C LYS A 179 6.79 13.49 19.83
N GLU A 180 7.93 12.81 19.97
CA GLU A 180 8.90 13.06 21.05
C GLU A 180 9.48 14.47 20.95
N ASP A 181 9.80 14.94 19.74
CA ASP A 181 10.35 16.28 19.49
C ASP A 181 9.29 17.38 19.67
N LEU A 182 8.10 17.23 19.08
CA LEU A 182 7.00 18.20 19.17
C LEU A 182 6.44 18.36 20.59
N ALA A 183 6.54 17.33 21.43
CA ALA A 183 6.14 17.42 22.84
C ALA A 183 7.20 18.07 23.75
N GLY A 184 8.44 18.21 23.24
CA GLY A 184 9.56 18.84 23.95
C GLY A 184 9.70 20.35 23.70
N GLU A 185 8.92 20.90 22.77
CA GLU A 185 8.80 22.34 22.45
C GLU A 185 7.69 23.02 23.26
#